data_AF-A0AAN5IBQ6-F1
#
_entry.id   AF-A0AAN5IBQ6-F1
#
_cell.length_a   1.000
_cell.length_b   1.000
_cell.length_c   1.000
_cell.angle_alpha   90.00
_cell.angle_beta   90.00
_cell.angle_gamma   90.00
#
_symmetry.space_group_name_H-M   'P 1'
#
loop_
_entity.id
_entity.type
_entity.pdbx_description
1 polymer ?
#
loop_
_entity_poly.entity_id
_entity_poly.type
_entity_poly.pdbx_seq_one_letter_code
_entity_poly.pdbx_strand_id
1 'polypeptide(L)'
;GVFHQQSRPDRDDFVSIMWSRIRNKWEGNFAKARSTNTFDLPYDHGSVMHYGPNSFSKSPKSPTISAKDANYFMTMGNREEPSFLDVALVNQLYSCQDSCPPIDCDNGGYPDPRRCGQCKCAPVFTG
;
A
#
# COMPACT_ATOMS: atom_id res chain seq x y z
N GLY A 1 8.47 7.26 9.11
CA GLY A 1 7.93 5.90 8.97
C GLY A 1 6.47 5.97 8.55
N VAL A 2 5.87 4.84 8.16
CA VAL A 2 4.50 4.78 7.64
C VAL A 2 3.60 4.02 8.63
N PHE A 3 2.42 4.56 8.94
CA PHE A 3 1.43 3.88 9.77
C PHE A 3 0.66 2.83 8.95
N HIS A 4 -0.06 1.95 9.61
CA HIS A 4 -0.97 1.05 8.89
C HIS A 4 -1.99 1.84 8.07
N GLN A 5 -2.34 1.32 6.90
CA GLN A 5 -3.21 2.01 5.96
C GLN A 5 -4.62 2.25 6.55
N GLN A 6 -5.16 1.29 7.31
CA GLN A 6 -6.42 1.44 8.05
C GLN A 6 -6.33 2.37 9.28
N SER A 7 -5.18 3.00 9.53
CA SER A 7 -5.04 4.05 10.53
C SER A 7 -5.09 5.45 9.91
N ARG A 8 -5.27 5.59 8.59
CA ARG A 8 -5.39 6.92 7.97
C ARG A 8 -6.57 7.73 8.55
N PRO A 9 -6.46 9.07 8.61
CA PRO A 9 -7.53 9.95 9.12
C PRO A 9 -8.83 9.85 8.33
N ASP A 10 -8.72 9.63 7.02
CA ASP A 10 -9.80 9.53 6.02
C ASP A 10 -10.31 8.10 5.80
N ARG A 11 -9.79 7.08 6.51
CA ARG A 11 -10.16 5.68 6.25
C ARG A 11 -11.67 5.42 6.29
N ASP A 12 -12.40 6.18 7.11
CA ASP A 12 -13.82 5.92 7.38
C ASP A 12 -14.66 6.28 6.15
N ASP A 13 -14.06 6.88 5.11
CA ASP A 13 -14.64 7.07 3.78
C ASP A 13 -14.55 5.80 2.92
N PHE A 14 -13.63 4.88 3.21
CA PHE A 14 -13.29 3.72 2.38
C PHE A 14 -13.58 2.38 3.06
N VAL A 15 -13.45 2.30 4.38
CA VAL A 15 -13.67 1.09 5.17
C VAL A 15 -14.56 1.35 6.40
N SER A 16 -15.17 0.29 6.90
CA SER A 16 -15.92 0.27 8.15
C SER A 16 -15.24 -0.67 9.16
N ILE A 17 -15.02 -0.17 10.38
CA ILE A 17 -14.46 -0.97 11.48
C ILE A 17 -15.59 -1.56 12.32
N MET A 18 -15.66 -2.89 12.40
CA MET A 18 -16.65 -3.63 13.18
C MET A 18 -16.15 -3.81 14.62
N TRP A 19 -16.18 -2.73 15.41
CA TRP A 19 -15.61 -2.69 16.77
C TRP A 19 -16.03 -3.85 17.68
N SER A 20 -17.31 -4.26 17.62
CA SER A 20 -17.85 -5.36 18.43
C SER A 20 -17.24 -6.73 18.12
N ARG A 21 -16.58 -6.88 16.95
CA ARG A 21 -15.96 -8.11 16.46
C ARG A 21 -14.45 -8.20 16.76
N ILE A 22 -13.85 -7.12 17.24
CA ILE A 22 -12.43 -7.06 17.61
C ILE A 22 -12.21 -7.75 18.96
N ARG A 23 -11.14 -8.54 19.10
CA ARG A 23 -10.76 -9.16 20.38
C ARG A 23 -10.58 -8.08 21.45
N ASN A 24 -11.10 -8.33 22.65
CA ASN A 24 -10.99 -7.40 23.77
C ASN A 24 -9.52 -7.02 24.01
N LYS A 25 -9.25 -5.73 24.25
CA LYS A 25 -7.92 -5.10 24.44
C LYS A 25 -7.12 -4.87 23.15
N TRP A 26 -7.64 -5.24 21.97
CA TRP A 26 -6.98 -5.02 20.68
C TRP A 26 -7.55 -3.83 19.89
N GLU A 27 -8.59 -3.17 20.39
CA GLU A 27 -9.28 -2.05 19.75
C GLU A 27 -8.32 -0.89 19.43
N GLY A 28 -7.30 -0.68 20.27
CA GLY A 28 -6.26 0.34 20.06
C GLY A 28 -5.51 0.20 18.73
N ASN A 29 -5.41 -1.00 18.15
CA ASN A 29 -4.75 -1.24 16.86
C ASN A 29 -5.55 -0.68 15.67
N PHE A 30 -6.80 -0.28 15.90
CA PHE A 30 -7.69 0.32 14.91
C PHE A 30 -7.87 1.82 15.18
N ALA A 31 -7.06 2.43 16.04
CA ALA A 31 -7.05 3.87 16.21
C ALA A 31 -6.57 4.57 14.92
N LYS A 32 -7.19 5.72 14.60
CA LYS A 32 -6.70 6.61 13.55
C LYS A 32 -5.43 7.32 14.04
N ALA A 33 -4.47 7.49 13.15
CA ALA A 33 -3.30 8.32 13.39
C ALA A 33 -3.74 9.78 13.50
N ARG A 34 -3.25 10.48 14.54
CA ARG A 34 -3.66 11.87 14.85
C ARG A 34 -3.01 12.93 13.96
N SER A 35 -1.80 12.65 13.45
CA SER A 35 -1.04 13.57 12.59
C SER A 35 -0.29 12.74 11.56
N THR A 36 -0.93 12.49 10.43
CA THR A 36 -0.30 11.84 9.29
C THR A 36 -0.79 12.51 8.02
N ASN A 37 0.14 12.73 7.09
CA ASN A 37 -0.16 13.24 5.77
C ASN A 37 -0.52 12.04 4.87
N THR A 38 -1.56 12.19 4.06
CA THR A 38 -1.92 11.21 3.02
C THR A 38 -1.05 11.36 1.77
N PHE A 39 -0.24 12.42 1.71
CA PHE A 39 0.61 12.78 0.57
C PHE A 39 -0.18 12.91 -0.75
N ASP A 40 -1.45 13.30 -0.62
CA ASP A 40 -2.42 13.38 -1.72
C ASP A 40 -2.59 12.06 -2.50
N LEU A 41 -2.18 10.93 -1.91
CA LEU A 41 -2.37 9.60 -2.48
C LEU A 41 -3.75 9.04 -2.09
N PRO A 42 -4.44 8.37 -3.03
CA PRO A 42 -5.73 7.74 -2.76
C PRO A 42 -5.60 6.63 -1.70
N TYR A 43 -6.74 6.23 -1.12
CA TYR A 43 -6.76 5.15 -0.15
C TYR A 43 -6.53 3.81 -0.85
N ASP A 44 -5.44 3.14 -0.50
CA ASP A 44 -5.05 1.86 -1.06
C ASP A 44 -5.54 0.68 -0.21
N HIS A 45 -6.58 -0.02 -0.66
CA HIS A 45 -7.04 -1.24 0.00
C HIS A 45 -6.03 -2.38 -0.10
N GLY A 46 -5.21 -2.41 -1.15
CA GLY A 46 -4.22 -3.46 -1.44
C GLY A 46 -2.84 -3.22 -0.84
N SER A 47 -2.66 -2.13 -0.08
CA SER A 47 -1.39 -1.80 0.55
C SER A 47 -0.92 -2.95 1.44
N VAL A 48 0.39 -3.22 1.41
CA VAL A 48 1.04 -4.20 2.31
C VAL A 48 0.89 -3.79 3.78
N MET A 49 0.69 -2.49 4.02
CA MET A 49 0.45 -1.90 5.33
C MET A 49 -1.03 -1.96 5.75
N HIS A 50 -1.94 -2.48 4.92
CA HIS A 50 -3.35 -2.64 5.26
C HIS A 50 -3.60 -3.95 6.04
N TYR A 51 -4.40 -3.89 7.09
CA TYR A 51 -4.91 -5.10 7.76
C TYR A 51 -5.86 -5.91 6.87
N GLY A 52 -5.87 -7.22 7.04
CA GLY A 52 -6.84 -8.07 6.35
C GLY A 52 -8.24 -7.98 6.98
N PRO A 53 -9.29 -8.48 6.30
CA PRO A 53 -10.66 -8.40 6.79
C PRO A 53 -10.87 -8.97 8.21
N ASN A 54 -10.14 -10.03 8.57
CA ASN A 54 -10.30 -10.75 9.84
C ASN A 54 -9.20 -10.43 10.88
N SER A 55 -8.37 -9.42 10.66
CA SER A 55 -7.29 -9.05 11.59
C SER A 55 -7.85 -8.77 13.00
N PHE A 56 -7.25 -9.38 14.02
CA PHE A 56 -7.68 -9.28 15.42
C PHE A 56 -9.15 -9.63 15.70
N SER A 57 -9.77 -10.45 14.85
CA SER A 57 -11.15 -10.89 15.04
C SER A 57 -11.32 -11.85 16.23
N LYS A 58 -12.50 -11.79 16.86
CA LYS A 58 -12.97 -12.78 17.85
C LYS A 58 -13.17 -14.16 17.24
N SER A 59 -13.41 -14.29 15.93
CA SER A 59 -13.57 -15.59 15.27
C SER A 59 -13.15 -15.58 13.79
N PRO A 60 -12.72 -16.72 13.21
CA PRO A 60 -12.13 -16.75 11.87
C PRO A 60 -13.03 -16.26 10.72
N LYS A 61 -14.36 -16.32 10.88
CA LYS A 61 -15.35 -15.92 9.86
C LYS A 61 -16.05 -14.60 10.18
N SER A 62 -15.46 -13.79 11.06
CA SER A 62 -16.05 -12.55 11.55
C SER A 62 -15.14 -11.37 11.17
N PRO A 63 -15.37 -10.68 10.05
CA PRO A 63 -14.49 -9.60 9.64
C PRO A 63 -14.59 -8.42 10.62
N THR A 64 -13.44 -7.89 11.00
CA THR A 64 -13.25 -6.65 11.79
C THR A 64 -13.16 -5.42 10.89
N ILE A 65 -12.77 -5.58 9.63
CA ILE A 65 -12.72 -4.54 8.61
C ILE A 65 -13.54 -4.97 7.41
N SER A 66 -14.37 -4.06 6.90
CA SER A 66 -15.12 -4.25 5.66
C SER A 66 -14.91 -3.04 4.75
N ALA A 67 -14.56 -3.27 3.48
CA ALA A 67 -14.49 -2.21 2.50
C ALA A 67 -15.91 -1.70 2.17
N LYS A 68 -16.07 -0.39 1.97
CA LYS A 68 -17.36 0.20 1.58
C LYS A 68 -17.76 -0.20 0.16
N ASP A 69 -16.78 -0.30 -0.74
CA ASP A 69 -16.95 -0.95 -2.04
C ASP A 69 -16.52 -2.42 -1.91
N ALA A 70 -17.46 -3.33 -2.17
CA ALA A 70 -17.28 -4.76 -2.03
C ALA A 70 -16.17 -5.33 -2.94
N ASN A 71 -15.87 -4.66 -4.07
CA ASN A 71 -14.81 -5.09 -4.99
C ASN A 71 -13.43 -5.07 -4.32
N TYR A 72 -13.22 -4.22 -3.32
CA TYR A 72 -11.95 -4.14 -2.58
C TYR A 72 -11.90 -5.03 -1.34
N PHE A 73 -12.97 -5.77 -1.01
CA PHE A 73 -12.97 -6.59 0.20
C PHE A 73 -11.87 -7.65 0.20
N MET A 74 -11.65 -8.30 -0.95
CA MET A 74 -10.67 -9.37 -1.10
C MET A 74 -9.25 -8.87 -1.40
N THR A 75 -9.05 -7.57 -1.63
CA THR A 75 -7.72 -6.99 -1.88
C THR A 75 -6.99 -6.64 -0.58
N MET A 76 -7.72 -6.52 0.53
CA MET A 76 -7.15 -6.14 1.83
C MET A 76 -6.31 -7.25 2.45
N GLY A 77 -5.21 -6.85 3.10
CA GLY A 77 -4.34 -7.79 3.82
C GLY A 77 -3.25 -8.42 2.96
N ASN A 78 -2.87 -7.79 1.85
CA ASN A 78 -1.71 -8.16 1.04
C ASN A 78 -0.45 -8.30 1.90
N ARG A 79 0.30 -9.41 1.75
CA ARG A 79 1.57 -9.68 2.43
C ARG A 79 2.67 -10.15 1.47
N GLU A 80 2.43 -10.07 0.16
CA GLU A 80 3.37 -10.56 -0.85
C GLU A 80 4.38 -9.48 -1.22
N GLU A 81 3.90 -8.29 -1.57
CA GLU A 81 4.75 -7.17 -2.00
C GLU A 81 4.10 -5.81 -1.74
N PRO A 82 4.90 -4.73 -1.65
CA PRO A 82 4.37 -3.37 -1.62
C PRO A 82 3.52 -3.09 -2.87
N SER A 83 2.38 -2.43 -2.68
CA SER A 83 1.58 -1.97 -3.80
C SER A 83 2.31 -0.84 -4.56
N PHE A 84 1.79 -0.50 -5.73
CA PHE A 84 2.24 0.69 -6.46
C PHE A 84 2.18 1.96 -5.57
N LEU A 85 1.12 2.11 -4.78
CA LEU A 85 0.92 3.29 -3.93
C LEU A 85 1.80 3.26 -2.67
N ASP A 86 2.16 2.08 -2.16
CA ASP A 86 3.18 1.96 -1.11
C ASP A 86 4.54 2.47 -1.61
N VAL A 87 4.94 2.08 -2.82
CA VAL A 87 6.20 2.55 -3.45
C VAL A 87 6.15 4.05 -3.73
N ALA A 88 5.03 4.56 -4.27
CA ALA A 88 4.85 5.98 -4.52
C ALA A 88 4.95 6.81 -3.24
N LEU A 89 4.32 6.35 -2.15
CA LEU A 89 4.37 7.00 -0.83
C LEU A 89 5.82 7.06 -0.30
N VAL A 90 6.55 5.95 -0.36
CA VAL A 90 7.95 5.92 0.10
C VAL A 90 8.82 6.84 -0.75
N ASN A 91 8.65 6.84 -2.07
CA ASN A 91 9.38 7.73 -2.97
C ASN A 91 9.11 9.21 -2.64
N GLN A 92 7.85 9.59 -2.37
CA GLN A 92 7.52 10.96 -1.95
C GLN A 92 8.10 11.30 -0.57
N LEU A 93 8.00 10.38 0.39
CA LEU A 93 8.49 10.58 1.77
C LEU A 93 10.00 10.83 1.83
N TYR A 94 10.76 10.19 0.93
CA TYR A 94 12.22 10.29 0.88
C TYR A 94 12.74 11.13 -0.31
N SER A 95 11.85 11.87 -0.98
CA SER A 95 12.19 12.72 -2.13
C SER A 95 12.91 11.98 -3.26
N CYS A 96 12.57 10.71 -3.50
CA CYS A 96 13.06 9.91 -4.61
C CYS A 96 12.25 10.22 -5.88
N GLN A 97 12.43 11.42 -6.43
CA GLN A 97 11.77 11.88 -7.66
C GLN A 97 12.74 12.04 -8.83
N ASP A 98 14.01 11.72 -8.62
CA ASP A 98 15.01 11.68 -9.67
C ASP A 98 14.54 10.72 -10.77
N SER A 99 14.63 11.19 -12.01
CA SER A 99 14.34 10.40 -13.18
C SER A 99 15.53 10.49 -14.14
N CYS A 100 15.88 9.36 -14.73
CA CYS A 100 16.86 9.36 -15.78
C CYS A 100 16.24 9.95 -17.06
N PRO A 101 16.99 10.76 -17.83
CA PRO A 101 16.56 11.15 -19.16
C PRO A 101 16.19 9.93 -19.99
N PRO A 102 15.15 10.01 -20.84
CA PRO A 102 14.81 8.91 -21.73
C PRO A 102 16.00 8.61 -22.65
N ILE A 103 16.27 7.32 -22.81
CA ILE A 103 17.23 6.78 -23.78
C ILE A 103 16.52 5.68 -24.56
N ASP A 104 16.92 5.48 -25.82
CA ASP A 104 16.39 4.39 -26.63
C ASP A 104 16.98 3.07 -26.15
N CYS A 105 16.10 2.15 -25.75
CA CYS A 105 16.48 0.82 -25.29
C CYS A 105 15.93 -0.23 -26.25
N ASP A 106 16.80 -1.10 -26.74
CA ASP A 106 16.41 -2.19 -27.64
C ASP A 106 15.71 -3.33 -26.89
N ASN A 107 15.06 -4.22 -27.65
CA ASN A 107 14.51 -5.49 -27.17
C ASN A 107 13.51 -5.37 -26.00
N GLY A 108 12.77 -4.25 -25.93
CA GLY A 108 11.81 -3.99 -24.86
C GLY A 108 12.45 -3.61 -23.52
N GLY A 109 13.73 -3.21 -23.52
CA GLY A 109 14.39 -2.63 -22.36
C GLY A 109 13.82 -1.26 -21.99
N TYR A 110 14.18 -0.77 -20.80
CA TYR A 110 13.83 0.57 -20.32
C TYR A 110 15.03 1.22 -19.61
N PRO A 111 15.09 2.56 -19.50
CA PRO A 111 16.19 3.23 -18.80
C PRO A 111 16.33 2.74 -17.36
N ASP A 112 17.53 2.33 -16.94
CA ASP A 112 17.79 1.86 -15.58
C ASP A 112 17.61 3.03 -14.60
N PRO A 113 16.60 3.00 -13.70
CA PRO A 113 16.33 4.11 -12.79
C PRO A 113 17.43 4.33 -11.75
N ARG A 114 18.41 3.41 -11.64
CA ARG A 114 19.58 3.53 -10.75
C ARG A 114 20.86 3.92 -11.48
N ARG A 115 20.91 3.82 -12.81
CA ARG A 115 22.09 4.06 -13.64
C ARG A 115 21.69 4.75 -14.94
N CYS A 116 21.55 6.07 -14.87
CA CYS A 116 21.19 6.85 -16.05
C CYS A 116 22.17 6.66 -17.20
N GLY A 117 21.66 6.57 -18.43
CA GLY A 117 22.45 6.24 -19.62
C GLY A 117 22.69 4.74 -19.83
N GLN A 118 22.17 3.86 -18.97
CA GLN A 118 22.16 2.41 -19.17
C GLN A 118 20.72 1.90 -19.30
N CYS A 119 20.51 0.96 -20.21
CA CYS A 119 19.24 0.25 -20.32
C CYS A 119 19.22 -0.95 -19.36
N LYS A 120 18.04 -1.21 -18.80
CA LYS A 120 17.73 -2.40 -18.02
C LYS A 120 16.90 -3.33 -18.89
N CYS A 121 17.47 -4.50 -19.18
CA CYS A 121 16.92 -5.49 -20.08
C CYS A 121 16.48 -6.75 -19.32
N ALA A 122 15.61 -7.56 -19.93
CA ALA A 122 15.25 -8.86 -19.37
C ALA A 122 16.49 -9.75 -19.20
N PRO A 123 16.55 -10.64 -18.20
CA PRO A 123 17.69 -11.54 -18.01
C PRO A 123 17.92 -12.31 -19.30
N VAL A 124 19.16 -12.30 -19.82
CA VAL A 124 19.65 -12.80 -21.14
C VAL A 124 19.71 -11.82 -22.32
N PHE A 125 19.28 -10.56 -22.16
CA PHE A 125 19.48 -9.53 -23.19
C PHE A 125 20.47 -8.45 -22.72
N THR A 126 21.35 -8.01 -23.62
CA THR A 126 22.20 -6.82 -23.45
C THR A 126 21.82 -5.80 -24.52
N GLY A 127 21.58 -4.57 -24.11
CA GLY A 127 21.32 -3.38 -24.91
C GLY A 127 21.48 -2.21 -23.98
#